data_AF-A0A2N1QJM3-F1
#
_entry.id   AF-A0A2N1QJM3-F1
#
_cell.length_a   1.000
_cell.length_b   1.000
_cell.length_c   1.000
_cell.angle_alpha   90.00
_cell.angle_beta   90.00
_cell.angle_gamma   90.00
#
_symmetry.space_group_name_H-M   'P 1'
#
loop_
_entity.id
_entity.type
_entity.pdbx_description
1 polymer ?
#
loop_
_entity_poly.entity_id
_entity_poly.type
_entity_poly.pdbx_seq_one_letter_code
_entity_poly.pdbx_strand_id
1 'polypeptide(L)'
;MLRKQILSFIILFCILFILGCTNTISQTTIYEVSGPESILVKVPEGEINDFVIFSAVHIISGKADIYIEDSISLPDKTKIIETIFEMMDYLPVAKGSSYVVSDKIDNWVDNNIVYLNASEFYETNNFLCFTLLKIFGTKSNYGLVYGYSQYLLNISDTISSQEVHELTKNEEYIFDLAWPLFLSEYVSNEVIESSKSIATMFVGDLISTQGNDMFIALLQESSTFSESFDTNLSLYLKQWLLTQGIDYEFTRTNVIIRYSKVSSKYPVMAETVRTKYYFSQGYLGNGIYGVTLLDYLEVKNYISTIESEMSEVRTFVNNDLSVDTYGKIPIYHNLRDLESDSFGGIYVGSKENSKIIVYSIGATLHEYVHYATIGTIFSNITAETKAYLSEGIAVYIASLYDKYWIETSYYEYQICLETNPDNLKTFITNFEGYLERNSLDFNMLDYIDCYAFTFGKESTNPNYIASTSFIRYLLDNYGDELFWDYFGDVDTFVNIYGKNHSTVMDEWYASIITKYQDN
;
A
#
# COMPACT_ATOMS: atom_id res chain seq x y z
N MET A 1 -22.02 -42.19 -45.65
CA MET A 1 -21.46 -41.36 -46.75
C MET A 1 -21.59 -39.86 -46.49
N LEU A 2 -22.74 -39.38 -46.01
CA LEU A 2 -23.02 -37.94 -45.79
C LEU A 2 -22.03 -37.20 -44.86
N ARG A 3 -21.54 -37.83 -43.77
CA ARG A 3 -20.57 -37.21 -42.84
C ARG A 3 -19.18 -36.96 -43.41
N LYS A 4 -18.70 -37.80 -44.35
CA LYS A 4 -17.40 -37.60 -45.01
C LYS A 4 -17.45 -36.49 -46.07
N GLN A 5 -18.60 -36.32 -46.73
CA GLN A 5 -18.81 -35.26 -47.72
C GLN A 5 -18.90 -33.87 -47.07
N ILE A 6 -19.52 -33.76 -45.88
CA ILE A 6 -19.58 -32.49 -45.13
C ILE A 6 -18.20 -32.07 -44.62
N LEU A 7 -17.40 -33.01 -44.11
CA LEU A 7 -16.04 -32.72 -43.65
C LEU A 7 -15.12 -32.30 -44.82
N SER A 8 -15.25 -32.95 -45.99
CA SER A 8 -14.53 -32.53 -47.20
C SER A 8 -14.98 -31.16 -47.73
N PHE A 9 -16.25 -30.79 -47.55
CA PHE A 9 -16.73 -29.45 -47.91
C PHE A 9 -16.25 -28.36 -46.96
N ILE A 10 -16.17 -28.64 -45.64
CA ILE A 10 -15.62 -27.68 -44.65
C ILE A 10 -14.12 -27.46 -44.90
N ILE A 11 -13.36 -28.53 -45.17
CA ILE A 11 -11.93 -28.43 -45.49
C ILE A 11 -11.70 -27.69 -46.81
N LEU A 12 -12.53 -27.94 -47.84
CA LEU A 12 -12.45 -27.20 -49.11
C LEU A 12 -12.85 -25.72 -48.94
N PHE A 13 -13.78 -25.40 -48.04
CA PHE A 13 -14.18 -24.03 -47.71
C PHE A 13 -13.06 -23.29 -46.95
N CYS A 14 -12.35 -23.96 -46.03
CA CYS A 14 -11.17 -23.42 -45.37
C CYS A 14 -10.02 -23.16 -46.36
N ILE A 15 -9.79 -24.05 -47.34
CA ILE A 15 -8.74 -23.88 -48.36
C ILE A 15 -9.10 -22.77 -49.38
N LEU A 16 -10.38 -22.62 -49.73
CA LEU A 16 -10.84 -21.58 -50.65
C LEU A 16 -10.90 -20.18 -50.00
N PHE A 17 -11.10 -20.08 -48.68
CA PHE A 17 -10.98 -18.82 -47.94
C PHE A 17 -9.51 -18.32 -47.88
N ILE A 18 -8.56 -19.25 -47.83
CA ILE A 18 -7.10 -18.96 -47.85
C ILE A 18 -6.62 -18.50 -49.25
N LEU A 19 -7.32 -18.85 -50.33
CA LEU A 19 -6.92 -18.53 -51.70
C LEU A 19 -7.70 -17.36 -52.35
N GLY A 20 -8.71 -16.81 -51.65
CA GLY A 20 -9.70 -15.89 -52.24
C GLY A 20 -9.51 -14.39 -51.97
N CYS A 21 -8.56 -13.97 -51.13
CA CYS A 21 -8.33 -12.55 -50.84
C CYS A 21 -6.99 -12.06 -51.40
N THR A 22 -7.12 -11.04 -52.25
CA THR A 22 -6.12 -10.35 -53.06
C THR A 22 -4.93 -9.80 -52.28
N ASN A 23 -3.74 -10.00 -52.85
CA ASN A 23 -2.47 -9.27 -52.69
C ASN A 23 -2.46 -8.08 -51.71
N THR A 24 -2.23 -8.40 -50.45
CA THR A 24 -1.32 -7.67 -49.56
C THR A 24 -0.52 -8.75 -48.86
N ILE A 25 0.82 -8.71 -48.97
CA ILE A 25 1.70 -9.64 -48.26
C ILE A 25 1.63 -9.28 -46.77
N SER A 26 0.58 -9.76 -46.11
CA SER A 26 0.52 -9.89 -44.66
C SER A 26 1.14 -11.25 -44.35
N GLN A 27 2.20 -11.26 -43.54
CA GLN A 27 2.74 -12.50 -43.01
C GLN A 27 1.62 -13.18 -42.21
N THR A 28 1.08 -14.29 -42.73
CA THR A 28 0.10 -15.07 -41.97
C THR A 28 0.83 -15.70 -40.79
N THR A 29 0.67 -15.12 -39.60
CA THR A 29 1.20 -15.69 -38.36
C THR A 29 0.48 -17.02 -38.12
N ILE A 30 1.19 -18.15 -38.27
CA ILE A 30 0.67 -19.47 -37.94
C ILE A 30 0.85 -19.67 -36.43
N TYR A 31 -0.24 -19.91 -35.72
CA TYR A 31 -0.24 -20.24 -34.30
C TYR A 31 -0.99 -21.56 -34.05
N GLU A 32 -0.54 -22.32 -33.05
CA GLU A 32 -1.19 -23.55 -32.63
C GLU A 32 -2.27 -23.22 -31.60
N VAL A 33 -3.44 -23.85 -31.72
CA VAL A 33 -4.57 -23.64 -30.81
C VAL A 33 -4.92 -24.98 -30.16
N SER A 34 -4.83 -25.05 -28.84
CA SER A 34 -5.23 -26.23 -28.07
C SER A 34 -6.76 -26.31 -27.91
N GLY A 35 -7.27 -27.47 -27.49
CA GLY A 35 -8.64 -27.56 -26.98
C GLY A 35 -8.78 -26.86 -25.62
N PRO A 36 -10.00 -26.49 -25.20
CA PRO A 36 -10.20 -25.85 -23.91
C PRO A 36 -9.70 -26.72 -22.76
N GLU A 37 -8.90 -26.13 -21.87
CA GLU A 37 -8.39 -26.76 -20.66
C GLU A 37 -8.71 -25.93 -19.42
N SER A 38 -8.87 -26.60 -18.27
CA SER A 38 -9.10 -25.91 -17.01
C SER A 38 -7.81 -25.27 -16.51
N ILE A 39 -7.83 -23.97 -16.30
CA ILE A 39 -6.73 -23.20 -15.75
C ILE A 39 -7.09 -22.76 -14.35
N LEU A 40 -6.11 -22.87 -13.45
CA LEU A 40 -6.16 -22.42 -12.08
C LEU A 40 -5.30 -21.15 -11.97
N VAL A 41 -5.94 -19.99 -11.80
CA VAL A 41 -5.25 -18.71 -11.61
C VAL A 41 -5.27 -18.35 -10.15
N LYS A 42 -4.10 -18.12 -9.56
CA LYS A 42 -3.97 -17.59 -8.20
C LYS A 42 -4.24 -16.08 -8.24
N VAL A 43 -5.15 -15.60 -7.41
CA VAL A 43 -5.38 -14.16 -7.24
C VAL A 43 -4.28 -13.59 -6.33
N PRO A 44 -3.71 -12.41 -6.62
CA PRO A 44 -2.72 -11.78 -5.75
C PRO A 44 -3.28 -11.50 -4.34
N GLU A 45 -2.41 -11.66 -3.33
CA GLU A 45 -2.69 -11.96 -1.91
C GLU A 45 -3.88 -11.23 -1.22
N GLY A 46 -4.57 -11.98 -0.35
CA GLY A 46 -5.62 -11.47 0.55
C GLY A 46 -6.34 -12.55 1.36
N GLU A 47 -5.59 -13.38 2.07
CA GLU A 47 -6.03 -14.56 2.86
C GLU A 47 -6.51 -15.78 2.03
N ILE A 48 -6.03 -16.96 2.43
CA ILE A 48 -6.36 -18.32 1.94
C ILE A 48 -6.56 -18.46 0.42
N ASN A 49 -5.53 -18.86 -0.34
CA ASN A 49 -5.68 -19.66 -1.57
C ASN A 49 -6.86 -19.30 -2.49
N ASP A 50 -7.09 -18.01 -2.74
CA ASP A 50 -8.15 -17.60 -3.64
C ASP A 50 -7.69 -17.88 -5.07
N PHE A 51 -8.37 -18.86 -5.66
CA PHE A 51 -8.12 -19.27 -7.04
C PHE A 51 -9.36 -19.02 -7.88
N VAL A 52 -9.15 -18.42 -9.04
CA VAL A 52 -10.17 -18.37 -10.09
C VAL A 52 -9.92 -19.54 -11.03
N ILE A 53 -10.95 -20.37 -11.23
CA ILE A 53 -10.92 -21.50 -12.16
C ILE A 53 -11.78 -21.17 -13.36
N PHE A 54 -11.22 -21.30 -14.56
CA PHE A 54 -11.97 -21.19 -15.80
C PHE A 54 -11.40 -22.10 -16.89
N SER A 55 -12.21 -22.40 -17.88
CA SER A 55 -11.80 -23.12 -19.08
C SER A 55 -11.21 -22.12 -20.06
N ALA A 56 -10.05 -22.40 -20.64
CA ALA A 56 -9.40 -21.50 -21.58
C ALA A 56 -8.80 -22.25 -22.77
N VAL A 57 -8.76 -21.57 -23.90
CA VAL A 57 -8.03 -22.01 -25.09
C VAL A 57 -6.61 -21.48 -25.00
N HIS A 58 -5.63 -22.34 -25.24
CA HIS A 58 -4.22 -21.95 -25.30
C HIS A 58 -3.79 -21.73 -26.74
N ILE A 59 -3.26 -20.54 -27.02
CA ILE A 59 -2.69 -20.15 -28.30
C ILE A 59 -1.17 -20.05 -28.12
N ILE A 60 -0.45 -20.93 -28.80
CA ILE A 60 1.01 -20.95 -28.79
C ILE A 60 1.52 -20.36 -30.09
N SER A 61 2.37 -19.36 -29.96
CA SER A 61 3.13 -18.82 -31.08
C SER A 61 4.59 -18.65 -30.66
N GLY A 62 5.51 -18.62 -31.64
CA GLY A 62 6.90 -18.24 -31.36
C GLY A 62 7.06 -16.80 -30.86
N LYS A 63 5.98 -16.01 -30.74
CA LYS A 63 5.97 -14.64 -30.22
C LYS A 63 5.44 -14.55 -28.79
N ALA A 64 4.36 -15.26 -28.45
CA ALA A 64 3.72 -15.29 -27.13
C ALA A 64 2.91 -16.58 -26.92
N ASP A 65 2.71 -16.89 -25.64
CA ASP A 65 1.75 -17.88 -25.16
C ASP A 65 0.52 -17.14 -24.61
N ILE A 66 -0.67 -17.44 -25.12
CA ILE A 66 -1.90 -16.72 -24.76
C ILE A 66 -2.96 -17.72 -24.31
N TYR A 67 -3.44 -17.58 -23.08
CA TYR A 67 -4.58 -18.31 -22.55
C TYR A 67 -5.80 -17.40 -22.55
N ILE A 68 -6.85 -17.73 -23.31
CA ILE A 68 -8.07 -16.92 -23.40
C ILE A 68 -9.27 -17.75 -22.94
N GLU A 69 -10.05 -17.21 -22.01
CA GLU A 69 -11.25 -17.86 -21.48
C GLU A 69 -12.20 -18.32 -22.60
N ASP A 70 -12.67 -19.56 -22.51
CA ASP A 70 -13.46 -20.20 -23.57
C ASP A 70 -14.85 -19.56 -23.74
N SER A 71 -15.41 -18.92 -22.72
CA SER A 71 -16.68 -18.22 -22.82
C SER A 71 -16.60 -16.90 -23.60
N ILE A 72 -15.40 -16.34 -23.82
CA ILE A 72 -15.21 -15.12 -24.62
C ILE A 72 -15.64 -15.41 -26.07
N SER A 73 -16.33 -14.46 -26.69
CA SER A 73 -16.85 -14.62 -28.05
C SER A 73 -15.71 -14.83 -29.06
N LEU A 74 -15.96 -15.63 -30.10
CA LEU A 74 -14.93 -15.87 -31.13
C LEU A 74 -14.43 -14.58 -31.80
N PRO A 75 -15.29 -13.60 -32.15
CA PRO A 75 -14.83 -12.29 -32.64
C PRO A 75 -13.87 -11.59 -31.67
N ASP A 76 -14.18 -11.58 -30.37
CA ASP A 76 -13.34 -10.91 -29.38
C ASP A 76 -12.02 -11.65 -29.17
N LYS A 77 -12.03 -12.98 -29.13
CA LYS A 77 -10.81 -13.82 -29.09
C LYS A 77 -9.88 -13.49 -30.26
N THR A 78 -10.40 -13.47 -31.49
CA THR A 78 -9.61 -13.15 -32.67
C THR A 78 -8.99 -11.76 -32.57
N LYS A 79 -9.79 -10.76 -32.18
CA LYS A 79 -9.31 -9.37 -32.05
C LYS A 79 -8.24 -9.22 -30.96
N ILE A 80 -8.39 -9.91 -29.83
CA ILE A 80 -7.39 -9.95 -28.74
C ILE A 80 -6.07 -10.52 -29.27
N ILE A 81 -6.11 -11.68 -29.95
CA ILE A 81 -4.92 -12.34 -30.50
C ILE A 81 -4.21 -11.44 -31.52
N GLU A 82 -4.96 -10.85 -32.45
CA GLU A 82 -4.42 -9.94 -33.46
C GLU A 82 -3.76 -8.73 -32.80
N THR A 83 -4.42 -8.12 -31.82
CA THR A 83 -3.89 -6.96 -31.08
C THR A 83 -2.59 -7.32 -30.36
N ILE A 84 -2.56 -8.44 -29.63
CA ILE A 84 -1.35 -8.89 -28.92
C ILE A 84 -0.21 -9.07 -29.92
N PHE A 85 -0.42 -9.84 -30.99
CA PHE A 85 0.64 -10.14 -31.96
C PHE A 85 1.12 -8.92 -32.74
N GLU A 86 0.23 -8.00 -33.10
CA GLU A 86 0.59 -6.73 -33.73
C GLU A 86 1.47 -5.90 -32.78
N MET A 87 1.07 -5.76 -31.52
CA MET A 87 1.81 -4.97 -30.55
C MET A 87 3.17 -5.57 -30.17
N MET A 88 3.30 -6.90 -30.19
CA MET A 88 4.59 -7.57 -29.99
C MET A 88 5.63 -7.28 -31.07
N ASP A 89 5.20 -6.85 -32.26
CA ASP A 89 6.13 -6.39 -33.29
C ASP A 89 6.69 -4.99 -32.98
N TYR A 90 5.91 -4.16 -32.28
CA TYR A 90 6.37 -2.85 -31.75
C TYR A 90 7.16 -2.97 -30.44
N LEU A 91 6.97 -4.06 -29.68
CA LEU A 91 7.70 -4.35 -28.44
C LEU A 91 8.52 -5.65 -28.56
N PRO A 92 9.67 -5.64 -29.26
CA PRO A 92 10.46 -6.86 -29.48
C PRO A 92 10.91 -7.55 -28.19
N VAL A 93 11.12 -6.76 -27.12
CA VAL A 93 11.49 -7.25 -25.78
C VAL A 93 10.36 -7.98 -25.06
N ALA A 94 9.12 -7.85 -25.53
CA ALA A 94 7.97 -8.58 -25.02
C ALA A 94 7.88 -10.03 -25.55
N LYS A 95 8.67 -10.40 -26.57
CA LYS A 95 8.59 -11.74 -27.17
C LYS A 95 8.88 -12.84 -26.13
N GLY A 96 8.06 -13.89 -26.14
CA GLY A 96 8.06 -14.96 -25.14
C GLY A 96 7.27 -14.65 -23.88
N SER A 97 6.45 -13.59 -23.87
CA SER A 97 5.53 -13.31 -22.76
C SER A 97 4.34 -14.26 -22.75
N SER A 98 3.86 -14.56 -21.56
CA SER A 98 2.62 -15.30 -21.35
C SER A 98 1.49 -14.34 -20.97
N TYR A 99 0.32 -14.54 -21.56
CA TYR A 99 -0.88 -13.74 -21.32
C TYR A 99 -2.02 -14.63 -20.86
N VAL A 100 -2.78 -14.16 -19.89
CA VAL A 100 -4.02 -14.81 -19.43
C VAL A 100 -5.15 -13.80 -19.51
N VAL A 101 -6.19 -14.10 -20.28
CA VAL A 101 -7.27 -13.18 -20.59
C VAL A 101 -8.61 -13.80 -20.22
N SER A 102 -9.35 -13.19 -19.29
CA SER A 102 -10.64 -13.70 -18.79
C SER A 102 -11.50 -12.55 -18.25
N ASP A 103 -12.82 -12.69 -18.29
CA ASP A 103 -13.73 -11.73 -17.65
C ASP A 103 -13.80 -11.92 -16.13
N LYS A 104 -13.22 -13.00 -15.60
CA LYS A 104 -13.27 -13.39 -14.18
C LYS A 104 -12.05 -12.95 -13.38
N ILE A 105 -11.11 -12.28 -14.03
CA ILE A 105 -9.85 -11.85 -13.43
C ILE A 105 -9.70 -10.35 -13.65
N ASP A 106 -9.05 -9.66 -12.71
CA ASP A 106 -8.57 -8.29 -12.91
C ASP A 106 -7.35 -8.20 -13.84
N ASN A 107 -6.91 -6.98 -14.13
CA ASN A 107 -5.62 -6.72 -14.75
C ASN A 107 -4.48 -6.74 -13.71
N TRP A 108 -3.42 -7.53 -13.89
CA TRP A 108 -2.18 -7.45 -13.08
C TRP A 108 -1.01 -8.17 -13.76
N VAL A 109 0.18 -8.13 -13.13
CA VAL A 109 1.37 -8.87 -13.58
C VAL A 109 1.90 -9.71 -12.44
N ASP A 110 2.11 -11.01 -12.67
CA ASP A 110 2.76 -11.93 -11.72
C ASP A 110 3.64 -12.94 -12.46
N ASN A 111 4.83 -13.25 -11.92
CA ASN A 111 5.72 -14.30 -12.44
C ASN A 111 5.94 -14.31 -13.97
N ASN A 112 6.14 -13.12 -14.59
CA ASN A 112 6.25 -12.90 -16.05
C ASN A 112 4.98 -13.16 -16.87
N ILE A 113 3.83 -13.36 -16.22
CA ILE A 113 2.53 -13.50 -16.84
C ILE A 113 1.77 -12.19 -16.71
N VAL A 114 1.16 -11.75 -17.81
CA VAL A 114 0.28 -10.59 -17.85
C VAL A 114 -1.17 -11.09 -17.81
N TYR A 115 -1.86 -10.77 -16.72
CA TYR A 115 -3.26 -11.10 -16.51
C TYR A 115 -4.10 -9.90 -16.94
N LEU A 116 -5.10 -10.16 -17.77
CA LEU A 116 -5.93 -9.12 -18.36
C LEU A 116 -7.41 -9.46 -18.20
N ASN A 117 -8.17 -8.48 -17.72
CA ASN A 117 -9.61 -8.54 -17.77
C ASN A 117 -10.07 -8.37 -19.23
N ALA A 118 -10.85 -9.31 -19.75
CA ALA A 118 -11.26 -9.27 -21.16
C ALA A 118 -12.20 -8.10 -21.47
N SER A 119 -13.08 -7.71 -20.55
CA SER A 119 -13.98 -6.56 -20.68
C SER A 119 -13.22 -5.22 -20.67
N GLU A 120 -12.11 -5.12 -19.94
CA GLU A 120 -11.27 -3.91 -19.85
C GLU A 120 -10.12 -3.91 -20.87
N PHE A 121 -9.99 -4.92 -21.72
CA PHE A 121 -8.80 -5.14 -22.57
C PHE A 121 -8.48 -3.94 -23.48
N TYR A 122 -9.53 -3.35 -24.07
CA TYR A 122 -9.43 -2.19 -24.97
C TYR A 122 -9.59 -0.86 -24.24
N GLU A 123 -10.04 -0.88 -22.99
CA GLU A 123 -10.18 0.34 -22.21
C GLU A 123 -8.78 0.86 -21.86
N THR A 124 -8.52 2.14 -22.15
CA THR A 124 -7.29 2.84 -21.73
C THR A 124 -5.96 2.19 -22.19
N ASN A 125 -5.96 1.35 -23.22
CA ASN A 125 -4.80 0.57 -23.68
C ASN A 125 -4.20 -0.32 -22.58
N ASN A 126 -5.04 -0.87 -21.69
CA ASN A 126 -4.64 -1.69 -20.55
C ASN A 126 -3.63 -2.79 -20.93
N PHE A 127 -3.90 -3.56 -21.99
CA PHE A 127 -2.97 -4.58 -22.48
C PHE A 127 -1.53 -4.03 -22.64
N LEU A 128 -1.38 -2.85 -23.25
CA LEU A 128 -0.07 -2.26 -23.52
C LEU A 128 0.57 -1.77 -22.21
N CYS A 129 -0.19 -1.07 -21.37
CA CYS A 129 0.29 -0.61 -20.06
C CYS A 129 0.79 -1.78 -19.19
N PHE A 130 0.03 -2.86 -19.05
CA PHE A 130 0.44 -4.02 -18.25
C PHE A 130 1.59 -4.81 -18.90
N THR A 131 1.67 -4.85 -20.23
CA THR A 131 2.84 -5.40 -20.93
C THR A 131 4.11 -4.57 -20.65
N LEU A 132 4.00 -3.24 -20.68
CA LEU A 132 5.10 -2.33 -20.37
C LEU A 132 5.52 -2.41 -18.90
N LEU A 133 4.56 -2.51 -17.96
CA LEU A 133 4.84 -2.78 -16.54
C LEU A 133 5.57 -4.12 -16.37
N LYS A 134 5.22 -5.15 -17.15
CA LYS A 134 5.95 -6.43 -17.14
C LYS A 134 7.39 -6.30 -17.66
N ILE A 135 7.63 -5.42 -18.65
CA ILE A 135 8.96 -5.20 -19.23
C ILE A 135 9.85 -4.35 -18.30
N PHE A 136 9.31 -3.26 -17.76
CA PHE A 136 10.09 -2.26 -17.01
C PHE A 136 10.04 -2.44 -15.50
N GLY A 137 9.08 -3.21 -15.00
CA GLY A 137 8.89 -3.51 -13.59
C GLY A 137 7.48 -3.13 -13.13
N THR A 138 6.84 -4.01 -12.35
CA THR A 138 5.42 -3.88 -11.95
C THR A 138 5.12 -2.66 -11.09
N LYS A 139 6.17 -1.99 -10.60
CA LYS A 139 6.14 -0.79 -9.76
C LYS A 139 6.61 0.47 -10.48
N SER A 140 6.85 0.37 -11.80
CA SER A 140 7.23 1.53 -12.61
C SER A 140 6.15 2.61 -12.50
N ASN A 141 6.54 3.88 -12.63
CA ASN A 141 5.60 5.00 -12.57
C ASN A 141 4.52 4.83 -13.66
N TYR A 142 3.27 4.68 -13.22
CA TYR A 142 2.19 4.27 -14.11
C TYR A 142 1.86 5.33 -15.16
N GLY A 143 1.91 6.61 -14.84
CA GLY A 143 1.66 7.67 -15.81
C GLY A 143 2.76 7.75 -16.87
N LEU A 144 4.03 7.47 -16.54
CA LEU A 144 5.07 7.31 -17.57
C LEU A 144 4.79 6.11 -18.48
N VAL A 145 4.36 4.98 -17.92
CA VAL A 145 3.95 3.80 -18.69
C VAL A 145 2.76 4.13 -19.60
N TYR A 146 1.75 4.80 -19.06
CA TYR A 146 0.56 5.21 -19.79
C TYR A 146 0.91 6.17 -20.92
N GLY A 147 1.68 7.23 -20.65
CA GLY A 147 2.11 8.18 -21.69
C GLY A 147 2.94 7.50 -22.79
N TYR A 148 3.77 6.52 -22.43
CA TYR A 148 4.52 5.75 -23.44
C TYR A 148 3.62 4.85 -24.27
N SER A 149 2.58 4.28 -23.66
CA SER A 149 1.59 3.46 -24.38
C SER A 149 0.85 4.31 -25.42
N GLN A 150 0.47 5.55 -25.08
CA GLN A 150 -0.13 6.49 -26.04
C GLN A 150 0.86 6.89 -27.14
N TYR A 151 2.11 7.18 -26.79
CA TYR A 151 3.17 7.50 -27.75
C TYR A 151 3.36 6.39 -28.80
N LEU A 152 3.44 5.12 -28.36
CA LEU A 152 3.60 3.97 -29.26
C LEU A 152 2.41 3.80 -30.22
N LEU A 153 1.20 4.13 -29.76
CA LEU A 153 -0.02 4.05 -30.56
C LEU A 153 -0.27 5.30 -31.41
N ASN A 154 0.62 6.30 -31.34
CA ASN A 154 0.43 7.63 -31.94
C ASN A 154 -0.91 8.28 -31.52
N ILE A 155 -1.33 8.06 -30.29
CA ILE A 155 -2.50 8.70 -29.70
C ILE A 155 -2.03 9.99 -29.03
N SER A 156 -2.62 11.10 -29.43
CA SER A 156 -2.41 12.40 -28.81
C SER A 156 -3.59 12.75 -27.93
N ASP A 157 -3.31 13.12 -26.69
CA ASP A 157 -4.25 13.78 -25.81
C ASP A 157 -3.75 15.21 -25.55
N THR A 158 -4.67 16.13 -25.27
CA THR A 158 -4.34 17.56 -25.13
C THR A 158 -5.02 18.17 -23.94
N ILE A 159 -4.21 18.79 -23.08
CA ILE A 159 -4.66 19.69 -22.02
C ILE A 159 -4.11 21.09 -22.32
N SER A 160 -4.91 22.13 -22.10
CA SER A 160 -4.47 23.50 -22.38
C SER A 160 -3.46 23.98 -21.35
N SER A 161 -2.54 24.88 -21.72
CA SER A 161 -1.59 25.46 -20.77
C SER A 161 -2.27 26.21 -19.62
N GLN A 162 -3.50 26.73 -19.84
CA GLN A 162 -4.29 27.34 -18.76
C GLN A 162 -4.73 26.29 -17.74
N GLU A 163 -5.26 25.15 -18.19
CA GLU A 163 -5.64 24.04 -17.31
C GLU A 163 -4.42 23.51 -16.55
N VAL A 164 -3.27 23.32 -17.22
CA VAL A 164 -2.02 22.91 -16.54
C VAL A 164 -1.63 23.91 -15.44
N HIS A 165 -1.80 25.21 -15.68
CA HIS A 165 -1.53 26.25 -14.69
C HIS A 165 -2.48 26.21 -13.49
N GLU A 166 -3.75 25.90 -13.72
CA GLU A 166 -4.75 25.73 -12.66
C GLU A 166 -4.46 24.47 -11.82
N LEU A 167 -4.14 23.35 -12.47
CA LEU A 167 -3.75 22.10 -11.80
C LEU A 167 -2.47 22.26 -10.99
N THR A 168 -1.46 22.98 -11.50
CA THR A 168 -0.22 23.25 -10.74
C THR A 168 -0.48 24.01 -9.44
N LYS A 169 -1.53 24.83 -9.38
CA LYS A 169 -1.86 25.63 -8.19
C LYS A 169 -2.73 24.89 -7.18
N ASN A 170 -3.65 24.06 -7.67
CA ASN A 170 -4.72 23.49 -6.85
C ASN A 170 -4.55 21.98 -6.62
N GLU A 171 -3.90 21.27 -7.54
CA GLU A 171 -3.85 19.81 -7.61
C GLU A 171 -2.43 19.34 -8.02
N GLU A 172 -1.38 19.90 -7.41
CA GLU A 172 0.02 19.65 -7.81
C GLU A 172 0.43 18.16 -7.77
N TYR A 173 -0.26 17.36 -6.95
CA TYR A 173 0.00 15.94 -6.79
C TYR A 173 -0.28 15.15 -8.08
N ILE A 174 -1.01 15.70 -9.04
CA ILE A 174 -1.27 15.06 -10.35
C ILE A 174 0.04 14.77 -11.09
N PHE A 175 1.07 15.58 -10.87
CA PHE A 175 2.38 15.40 -11.50
C PHE A 175 3.21 14.26 -10.90
N ASP A 176 2.75 13.64 -9.81
CA ASP A 176 3.35 12.39 -9.32
C ASP A 176 3.17 11.25 -10.32
N LEU A 177 2.12 11.30 -11.17
CA LEU A 177 1.83 10.30 -12.20
C LEU A 177 1.74 8.87 -11.64
N ALA A 178 1.44 8.73 -10.35
CA ALA A 178 1.37 7.47 -9.65
C ALA A 178 0.08 6.69 -10.00
N TRP A 179 0.13 5.36 -9.86
CA TRP A 179 -0.99 4.46 -10.14
C TRP A 179 -2.35 4.90 -9.51
N PRO A 180 -2.41 5.35 -8.23
CA PRO A 180 -3.68 5.79 -7.64
C PRO A 180 -4.34 6.98 -8.35
N LEU A 181 -3.59 7.81 -9.09
CA LEU A 181 -4.14 8.94 -9.86
C LEU A 181 -4.96 8.51 -11.07
N PHE A 182 -4.96 7.21 -11.40
CA PHE A 182 -5.70 6.63 -12.50
C PHE A 182 -6.87 5.76 -12.00
N LEU A 183 -7.21 5.87 -10.71
CA LEU A 183 -8.24 5.09 -10.03
C LEU A 183 -9.29 6.01 -9.42
N SER A 184 -10.56 5.73 -9.75
CA SER A 184 -11.71 6.53 -9.28
C SER A 184 -11.99 6.34 -7.79
N GLU A 185 -11.36 5.34 -7.17
CA GLU A 185 -11.35 5.13 -5.74
C GLU A 185 -10.53 6.19 -4.99
N TYR A 186 -9.47 6.75 -5.61
CA TYR A 186 -8.51 7.62 -4.93
C TYR A 186 -8.58 9.09 -5.37
N VAL A 187 -9.14 9.34 -6.55
CA VAL A 187 -9.25 10.69 -7.13
C VAL A 187 -10.53 10.82 -7.96
N SER A 188 -10.95 12.05 -8.24
CA SER A 188 -12.11 12.31 -9.10
C SER A 188 -11.84 11.91 -10.56
N ASN A 189 -12.89 11.64 -11.34
CA ASN A 189 -12.74 11.36 -12.78
C ASN A 189 -12.08 12.52 -13.54
N GLU A 190 -12.29 13.77 -13.13
CA GLU A 190 -11.64 14.94 -13.73
C GLU A 190 -10.12 14.90 -13.52
N VAL A 191 -9.68 14.50 -12.32
CA VAL A 191 -8.26 14.30 -12.01
C VAL A 191 -7.68 13.14 -12.81
N ILE A 192 -8.44 12.04 -13.01
CA ILE A 192 -8.00 10.91 -13.85
C ILE A 192 -7.75 11.34 -15.28
N GLU A 193 -8.71 12.05 -15.90
CA GLU A 193 -8.56 12.52 -17.29
C GLU A 193 -7.41 13.53 -17.40
N SER A 194 -7.28 14.45 -16.44
CA SER A 194 -6.14 15.38 -16.39
C SER A 194 -4.79 14.65 -16.27
N SER A 195 -4.72 13.60 -15.45
CA SER A 195 -3.52 12.77 -15.28
C SER A 195 -3.15 12.05 -16.57
N LYS A 196 -4.14 11.54 -17.33
CA LYS A 196 -3.92 10.92 -18.64
C LYS A 196 -3.41 11.92 -19.68
N SER A 197 -4.00 13.11 -19.75
CA SER A 197 -3.57 14.15 -20.68
C SER A 197 -2.16 14.65 -20.36
N ILE A 198 -1.86 14.90 -19.07
CA ILE A 198 -0.52 15.29 -18.62
C ILE A 198 0.50 14.20 -18.93
N ALA A 199 0.21 12.94 -18.58
CA ALA A 199 1.09 11.81 -18.89
C ALA A 199 1.42 11.73 -20.38
N THR A 200 0.40 11.85 -21.24
CA THR A 200 0.56 11.77 -22.69
C THR A 200 1.41 12.92 -23.24
N MET A 201 1.11 14.16 -22.84
CA MET A 201 1.85 15.33 -23.31
C MET A 201 3.28 15.36 -22.78
N PHE A 202 3.47 15.07 -21.49
CA PHE A 202 4.78 15.08 -20.86
C PHE A 202 5.70 14.01 -21.46
N VAL A 203 5.22 12.77 -21.62
CA VAL A 203 6.05 11.71 -22.22
C VAL A 203 6.36 12.01 -23.69
N GLY A 204 5.39 12.52 -24.45
CA GLY A 204 5.62 12.94 -25.83
C GLY A 204 6.71 14.02 -25.94
N ASP A 205 6.64 15.06 -25.09
CA ASP A 205 7.65 16.12 -25.04
C ASP A 205 9.02 15.59 -24.61
N LEU A 206 9.07 14.78 -23.54
CA LEU A 206 10.29 14.20 -23.01
C LEU A 206 11.01 13.32 -24.05
N ILE A 207 10.27 12.47 -24.77
CA ILE A 207 10.85 11.66 -25.85
C ILE A 207 11.31 12.54 -27.01
N SER A 208 10.57 13.60 -27.35
CA SER A 208 10.94 14.50 -28.45
C SER A 208 12.20 15.32 -28.15
N THR A 209 12.44 15.66 -26.87
CA THR A 209 13.53 16.54 -26.43
C THR A 209 14.77 15.77 -25.98
N GLN A 210 14.60 14.68 -25.23
CA GLN A 210 15.69 13.87 -24.65
C GLN A 210 15.96 12.56 -25.40
N GLY A 211 15.04 12.13 -26.27
CA GLY A 211 15.14 10.88 -27.01
C GLY A 211 14.58 9.67 -26.26
N ASN A 212 14.15 8.67 -27.03
CA ASN A 212 13.49 7.47 -26.50
C ASN A 212 14.39 6.64 -25.56
N ASP A 213 15.69 6.54 -25.85
CA ASP A 213 16.63 5.78 -25.04
C ASP A 213 16.76 6.34 -23.62
N MET A 214 16.74 7.69 -23.49
CA MET A 214 16.75 8.35 -22.17
C MET A 214 15.45 8.06 -21.43
N PHE A 215 14.31 8.25 -22.11
CA PHE A 215 13.00 7.97 -21.51
C PHE A 215 12.90 6.53 -20.99
N ILE A 216 13.37 5.54 -21.77
CA ILE A 216 13.40 4.14 -21.34
C ILE A 216 14.25 3.95 -20.08
N ALA A 217 15.42 4.59 -19.99
CA ALA A 217 16.26 4.52 -18.80
C ALA A 217 15.57 5.11 -17.57
N LEU A 218 14.93 6.28 -17.71
CA LEU A 218 14.13 6.90 -16.63
C LEU A 218 12.99 5.97 -16.18
N LEU A 219 12.28 5.36 -17.14
CA LEU A 219 11.18 4.44 -16.85
C LEU A 219 11.66 3.18 -16.12
N GLN A 220 12.82 2.63 -16.50
CA GLN A 220 13.43 1.50 -15.79
C GLN A 220 13.82 1.88 -14.35
N GLU A 221 14.43 3.05 -14.15
CA GLU A 221 14.76 3.57 -12.82
C GLU A 221 13.52 3.75 -11.94
N SER A 222 12.37 4.11 -12.54
CA SER A 222 11.11 4.30 -11.81
C SER A 222 10.61 3.06 -11.08
N SER A 223 11.02 1.85 -11.50
CA SER A 223 10.67 0.60 -10.82
C SER A 223 11.49 0.34 -9.54
N THR A 224 12.52 1.16 -9.31
CA THR A 224 13.50 0.99 -8.22
C THR A 224 13.29 2.03 -7.12
N PHE A 225 13.89 1.79 -5.95
CA PHE A 225 13.92 2.74 -4.83
C PHE A 225 15.08 3.74 -4.91
N SER A 226 15.45 4.14 -6.13
CA SER A 226 16.56 5.08 -6.38
C SER A 226 16.08 6.53 -6.31
N GLU A 227 16.77 7.36 -5.53
CA GLU A 227 16.58 8.82 -5.50
C GLU A 227 16.84 9.49 -6.87
N SER A 228 17.61 8.84 -7.74
CA SER A 228 17.91 9.32 -9.09
C SER A 228 16.63 9.51 -9.90
N PHE A 229 15.70 8.56 -9.81
CA PHE A 229 14.44 8.64 -10.54
C PHE A 229 13.65 9.88 -10.14
N ASP A 230 13.37 10.05 -8.84
CA ASP A 230 12.54 11.13 -8.33
C ASP A 230 13.18 12.49 -8.62
N THR A 231 14.52 12.58 -8.54
CA THR A 231 15.29 13.77 -8.91
C THR A 231 15.16 14.12 -10.40
N ASN A 232 15.34 13.13 -11.27
CA ASN A 232 15.28 13.33 -12.72
C ASN A 232 13.85 13.64 -13.17
N LEU A 233 12.84 12.95 -12.61
CA LEU A 233 11.44 13.22 -12.89
C LEU A 233 11.08 14.67 -12.56
N SER A 234 11.41 15.17 -11.36
CA SER A 234 11.16 16.57 -10.98
C SER A 234 11.85 17.56 -11.92
N LEU A 235 13.09 17.27 -12.34
CA LEU A 235 13.84 18.12 -13.26
C LEU A 235 13.17 18.19 -14.66
N TYR A 236 12.76 17.05 -15.20
CA TYR A 236 12.10 16.99 -16.51
C TYR A 236 10.69 17.60 -16.46
N LEU A 237 9.92 17.37 -15.41
CA LEU A 237 8.62 18.02 -15.21
C LEU A 237 8.77 19.54 -15.14
N LYS A 238 9.77 20.06 -14.41
CA LYS A 238 10.07 21.51 -14.37
C LYS A 238 10.38 22.05 -15.76
N GLN A 239 11.21 21.36 -16.54
CA GLN A 239 11.51 21.78 -17.92
C GLN A 239 10.26 21.82 -18.79
N TRP A 240 9.41 20.80 -18.71
CA TRP A 240 8.15 20.75 -19.44
C TRP A 240 7.19 21.85 -19.00
N LEU A 241 7.02 22.11 -17.70
CA LEU A 241 6.19 23.21 -17.20
C LEU A 241 6.68 24.59 -17.66
N LEU A 242 7.99 24.80 -17.79
CA LEU A 242 8.53 26.04 -18.37
C LEU A 242 8.09 26.24 -19.83
N THR A 243 7.93 25.16 -20.61
CA THR A 243 7.36 25.25 -21.97
C THR A 243 5.88 25.66 -21.96
N GLN A 244 5.18 25.40 -20.86
CA GLN A 244 3.80 25.83 -20.62
C GLN A 244 3.71 27.25 -20.01
N GLY A 245 4.85 27.92 -19.81
CA GLY A 245 4.91 29.26 -19.20
C GLY A 245 4.82 29.25 -17.67
N ILE A 246 5.08 28.11 -17.03
CA ILE A 246 4.94 27.89 -15.60
C ILE A 246 6.33 27.65 -14.99
N ASP A 247 6.77 28.56 -14.13
CA ASP A 247 8.01 28.39 -13.34
C ASP A 247 7.64 27.81 -11.97
N TYR A 248 7.63 26.48 -11.89
CA TYR A 248 7.29 25.73 -10.68
C TYR A 248 8.36 24.69 -10.37
N GLU A 249 8.63 24.47 -9.08
CA GLU A 249 9.57 23.47 -8.62
C GLU A 249 8.88 22.56 -7.61
N PHE A 250 8.84 21.27 -7.94
CA PHE A 250 8.20 20.26 -7.10
C PHE A 250 9.02 19.97 -5.86
N THR A 251 8.35 19.99 -4.71
CA THR A 251 8.97 19.53 -3.46
C THR A 251 9.01 18.01 -3.46
N ARG A 252 10.20 17.44 -3.34
CA ARG A 252 10.37 15.98 -3.22
C ARG A 252 9.92 15.50 -1.85
N THR A 253 9.23 14.37 -1.80
CA THR A 253 8.97 13.69 -0.54
C THR A 253 10.26 13.06 0.00
N ASN A 254 10.42 13.05 1.32
CA ASN A 254 11.57 12.39 1.98
C ASN A 254 11.48 10.86 1.93
N VAL A 255 10.33 10.32 1.55
CA VAL A 255 10.07 8.88 1.43
C VAL A 255 9.82 8.55 -0.03
N ILE A 256 10.59 7.58 -0.54
CA ILE A 256 10.41 7.03 -1.88
C ILE A 256 9.30 5.99 -1.83
N ILE A 257 8.21 6.27 -2.55
CA ILE A 257 7.03 5.39 -2.62
C ILE A 257 6.88 4.91 -4.07
N ARG A 258 6.67 3.62 -4.24
CA ARG A 258 6.36 3.00 -5.53
C ARG A 258 5.03 2.26 -5.45
N TYR A 259 4.17 2.50 -6.43
CA TYR A 259 2.82 1.96 -6.43
C TYR A 259 2.68 0.86 -7.48
N SER A 260 1.83 -0.12 -7.19
CA SER A 260 1.46 -1.17 -8.14
C SER A 260 0.04 -1.66 -7.87
N LYS A 261 -0.59 -2.23 -8.90
CA LYS A 261 -1.84 -2.97 -8.77
C LYS A 261 -1.54 -4.39 -8.27
N VAL A 262 -2.30 -4.85 -7.28
CA VAL A 262 -2.18 -6.21 -6.75
C VAL A 262 -3.43 -7.01 -7.10
N SER A 263 -4.60 -6.67 -6.56
CA SER A 263 -5.85 -7.40 -6.82
C SER A 263 -7.06 -6.47 -6.73
N SER A 264 -8.26 -6.95 -7.09
CA SER A 264 -9.52 -6.24 -6.77
C SER A 264 -9.68 -5.98 -5.27
N LYS A 265 -9.27 -6.93 -4.43
CA LYS A 265 -9.32 -6.77 -2.97
C LYS A 265 -8.37 -5.68 -2.49
N TYR A 266 -7.18 -5.57 -3.09
CA TYR A 266 -6.20 -4.52 -2.79
C TYR A 266 -5.83 -3.75 -4.07
N PRO A 267 -6.67 -2.77 -4.48
CA PRO A 267 -6.48 -2.06 -5.74
C PRO A 267 -5.16 -1.28 -5.81
N VAL A 268 -4.59 -0.93 -4.65
CA VAL A 268 -3.28 -0.29 -4.52
C VAL A 268 -2.42 -1.03 -3.51
N MET A 269 -1.21 -1.37 -3.94
CA MET A 269 -0.08 -1.61 -3.05
C MET A 269 0.93 -0.50 -3.23
N ALA A 270 1.33 0.11 -2.12
CA ALA A 270 2.41 1.07 -2.05
C ALA A 270 3.61 0.42 -1.36
N GLU A 271 4.79 0.54 -1.93
CA GLU A 271 6.01 -0.02 -1.38
C GLU A 271 7.01 1.10 -1.11
N THR A 272 7.74 0.96 -0.02
CA THR A 272 8.86 1.83 0.35
C THR A 272 10.13 0.99 0.44
N VAL A 273 11.24 1.58 0.89
CA VAL A 273 12.45 0.81 1.22
C VAL A 273 12.22 -0.23 2.33
N ARG A 274 11.24 -0.03 3.23
CA ARG A 274 11.06 -0.83 4.46
C ARG A 274 9.77 -1.64 4.51
N THR A 275 8.71 -1.21 3.84
CA THR A 275 7.37 -1.78 4.02
C THR A 275 6.62 -1.94 2.70
N LYS A 276 5.60 -2.79 2.73
CA LYS A 276 4.60 -2.94 1.67
C LYS A 276 3.22 -2.69 2.28
N TYR A 277 2.58 -1.61 1.88
CA TYR A 277 1.24 -1.21 2.30
C TYR A 277 0.22 -1.72 1.30
N TYR A 278 -0.77 -2.48 1.76
CA TYR A 278 -1.86 -3.01 0.94
C TYR A 278 -3.17 -2.36 1.39
N PHE A 279 -3.78 -1.55 0.53
CA PHE A 279 -5.01 -0.83 0.86
C PHE A 279 -6.22 -1.57 0.29
N SER A 280 -7.11 -2.09 1.17
CA SER A 280 -8.24 -2.87 0.71
C SER A 280 -9.33 -1.99 0.06
N GLN A 281 -10.04 -2.53 -0.93
CA GLN A 281 -11.20 -1.86 -1.53
C GLN A 281 -12.22 -1.48 -0.43
N GLY A 282 -12.68 -0.24 -0.44
CA GLY A 282 -13.65 0.26 0.54
C GLY A 282 -13.07 0.60 1.92
N TYR A 283 -11.78 0.34 2.22
CA TYR A 283 -11.10 0.96 3.38
C TYR A 283 -11.19 2.49 3.32
N LEU A 284 -11.39 2.95 2.09
CA LEU A 284 -11.97 4.20 1.66
C LEU A 284 -13.48 4.20 2.00
N GLY A 285 -13.86 4.49 3.25
CA GLY A 285 -15.26 4.76 3.62
C GLY A 285 -15.57 4.79 5.12
N ASN A 286 -16.50 5.68 5.53
CA ASN A 286 -16.88 6.08 6.89
C ASN A 286 -16.72 5.01 8.00
N GLY A 287 -15.59 5.07 8.72
CA GLY A 287 -15.33 4.36 9.96
C GLY A 287 -15.47 5.26 11.20
N ILE A 288 -16.05 4.70 12.25
CA ILE A 288 -16.68 5.33 13.43
C ILE A 288 -15.74 6.15 14.35
N TYR A 289 -14.46 6.31 14.00
CA TYR A 289 -13.46 7.08 14.77
C TYR A 289 -12.58 8.02 13.92
N GLY A 290 -13.13 8.56 12.82
CA GLY A 290 -12.74 9.89 12.35
C GLY A 290 -11.48 10.04 11.50
N VAL A 291 -10.93 8.97 10.89
CA VAL A 291 -10.02 9.16 9.76
C VAL A 291 -10.75 8.81 8.47
N THR A 292 -10.96 9.86 7.68
CA THR A 292 -11.62 9.87 6.38
C THR A 292 -10.86 9.03 5.36
N LEU A 293 -11.58 8.69 4.29
CA LEU A 293 -11.11 8.00 3.10
C LEU A 293 -9.80 8.60 2.59
N LEU A 294 -8.71 7.85 2.66
CA LEU A 294 -7.44 8.33 2.13
C LEU A 294 -7.56 8.51 0.61
N ASP A 295 -7.84 9.73 0.16
CA ASP A 295 -7.55 10.14 -1.21
C ASP A 295 -6.06 9.94 -1.50
N TYR A 296 -5.63 10.11 -2.75
CA TYR A 296 -4.22 9.90 -3.08
C TYR A 296 -3.25 10.69 -2.17
N LEU A 297 -3.57 11.93 -1.86
CA LEU A 297 -2.72 12.80 -1.06
C LEU A 297 -2.66 12.33 0.40
N GLU A 298 -3.80 11.95 0.95
CA GLU A 298 -3.90 11.38 2.29
C GLU A 298 -3.13 10.06 2.40
N VAL A 299 -3.20 9.16 1.40
CA VAL A 299 -2.38 7.92 1.36
C VAL A 299 -0.89 8.24 1.36
N LYS A 300 -0.47 9.17 0.49
CA LYS A 300 0.92 9.59 0.35
C LYS A 300 1.46 10.19 1.65
N ASN A 301 0.66 11.05 2.29
CA ASN A 301 1.01 11.70 3.56
C ASN A 301 1.07 10.70 4.72
N TYR A 302 0.12 9.77 4.78
CA TYR A 302 0.08 8.70 5.76
C TYR A 302 1.33 7.82 5.69
N ILE A 303 1.67 7.31 4.50
CA ILE A 303 2.88 6.49 4.31
C ILE A 303 4.13 7.28 4.71
N SER A 304 4.24 8.54 4.27
CA SER A 304 5.40 9.39 4.57
C SER A 304 5.57 9.63 6.08
N THR A 305 4.46 9.87 6.77
CA THR A 305 4.42 10.10 8.22
C THR A 305 4.82 8.83 8.96
N ILE A 306 4.15 7.71 8.67
CA ILE A 306 4.42 6.42 9.32
C ILE A 306 5.85 5.95 9.08
N GLU A 307 6.40 6.10 7.88
CA GLU A 307 7.80 5.74 7.62
C GLU A 307 8.79 6.57 8.43
N SER A 308 8.50 7.86 8.66
CA SER A 308 9.31 8.70 9.53
C SER A 308 9.23 8.21 10.99
N GLU A 309 8.02 7.97 11.49
CA GLU A 309 7.78 7.50 12.86
C GLU A 309 8.39 6.11 13.11
N MET A 310 8.27 5.17 12.15
CA MET A 310 8.94 3.86 12.21
C MET A 310 10.47 3.99 12.29
N SER A 311 11.05 5.07 11.76
CA SER A 311 12.47 5.36 11.89
C SER A 311 12.85 5.76 13.32
N GLU A 312 11.99 6.52 13.99
CA GLU A 312 12.14 6.85 15.42
C GLU A 312 12.02 5.59 16.28
N VAL A 313 11.03 4.73 16.00
CA VAL A 313 10.86 3.45 16.71
C VAL A 313 12.11 2.58 16.60
N ARG A 314 12.75 2.50 15.44
CA ARG A 314 14.00 1.72 15.28
C ARG A 314 15.18 2.29 16.05
N THR A 315 15.21 3.60 16.26
CA THR A 315 16.26 4.24 17.05
C THR A 315 16.02 3.97 18.54
N PHE A 316 14.75 3.99 18.96
CA PHE A 316 14.35 3.76 20.34
C PHE A 316 14.43 2.28 20.75
N VAL A 317 13.95 1.38 19.90
CA VAL A 317 14.03 -0.07 20.11
C VAL A 317 15.41 -0.53 19.69
N ASN A 318 16.25 -0.90 20.66
CA ASN A 318 17.64 -1.32 20.46
C ASN A 318 17.79 -2.71 19.77
N ASN A 319 16.98 -2.97 18.75
CA ASN A 319 17.05 -4.13 17.89
C ASN A 319 17.59 -3.71 16.52
N ASP A 320 18.54 -4.48 15.98
CA ASP A 320 18.81 -4.42 14.55
C ASP A 320 17.54 -4.87 13.83
N LEU A 321 16.85 -3.93 13.17
CA LEU A 321 15.65 -4.17 12.36
C LEU A 321 15.95 -3.92 10.87
N SER A 322 17.20 -3.98 10.44
CA SER A 322 17.59 -3.72 9.04
C SER A 322 16.76 -4.55 8.05
N VAL A 323 16.49 -3.97 6.86
CA VAL A 323 15.79 -4.68 5.77
C VAL A 323 16.52 -5.96 5.39
N ASP A 324 17.85 -5.96 5.50
CA ASP A 324 18.69 -7.14 5.28
C ASP A 324 18.42 -8.27 6.27
N THR A 325 17.96 -7.93 7.49
CA THR A 325 17.68 -8.91 8.55
C THR A 325 16.20 -9.32 8.59
N TYR A 326 15.27 -8.47 8.14
CA TYR A 326 13.82 -8.65 8.35
C TYR A 326 12.97 -8.63 7.08
N GLY A 327 13.56 -8.34 5.92
CA GLY A 327 12.83 -8.09 4.70
C GLY A 327 11.93 -6.84 4.79
N LYS A 328 11.04 -6.68 3.81
CA LYS A 328 10.02 -5.62 3.85
C LYS A 328 8.76 -6.15 4.53
N ILE A 329 8.25 -5.40 5.50
CA ILE A 329 7.11 -5.82 6.31
C ILE A 329 5.81 -5.57 5.53
N PRO A 330 4.98 -6.60 5.30
CA PRO A 330 3.64 -6.41 4.75
C PRO A 330 2.70 -5.81 5.81
N ILE A 331 2.00 -4.74 5.44
CA ILE A 331 0.99 -4.05 6.26
C ILE A 331 -0.30 -4.02 5.45
N TYR A 332 -1.34 -4.67 5.98
CA TYR A 332 -2.65 -4.78 5.34
C TYR A 332 -3.65 -3.85 6.00
N HIS A 333 -4.11 -2.85 5.26
CA HIS A 333 -5.17 -1.93 5.65
C HIS A 333 -6.50 -2.50 5.21
N ASN A 334 -7.21 -3.11 6.14
CA ASN A 334 -8.45 -3.83 5.89
C ASN A 334 -9.65 -3.08 6.43
N LEU A 335 -10.75 -3.12 5.69
CA LEU A 335 -12.04 -2.74 6.25
C LEU A 335 -12.33 -3.55 7.51
N ARG A 336 -12.75 -2.85 8.57
CA ARG A 336 -13.23 -3.47 9.80
C ARG A 336 -14.42 -4.35 9.46
N ASP A 337 -14.31 -5.65 9.68
CA ASP A 337 -15.50 -6.49 9.80
C ASP A 337 -16.18 -6.07 11.11
N LEU A 338 -17.44 -5.62 11.04
CA LEU A 338 -18.15 -4.99 12.18
C LEU A 338 -18.26 -5.90 13.41
N GLU A 339 -17.93 -7.19 13.27
CA GLU A 339 -17.91 -8.19 14.35
C GLU A 339 -16.58 -8.24 15.14
N SER A 340 -15.53 -7.55 14.69
CA SER A 340 -14.23 -7.47 15.36
C SER A 340 -14.12 -6.26 16.30
N ASP A 341 -13.86 -6.52 17.58
CA ASP A 341 -13.53 -5.49 18.59
C ASP A 341 -12.08 -5.00 18.52
N SER A 342 -11.25 -5.50 17.57
CA SER A 342 -9.84 -5.09 17.45
C SER A 342 -9.61 -3.95 16.45
N PHE A 343 -8.70 -3.03 16.78
CA PHE A 343 -8.22 -1.95 15.90
C PHE A 343 -7.09 -2.41 14.96
N GLY A 344 -6.41 -3.49 15.30
CA GLY A 344 -5.29 -4.05 14.53
C GLY A 344 -4.85 -5.41 15.06
N GLY A 345 -3.75 -5.91 14.52
CA GLY A 345 -3.05 -7.06 15.08
C GLY A 345 -1.86 -7.49 14.22
N ILE A 346 -0.91 -8.16 14.86
CA ILE A 346 0.19 -8.83 14.18
C ILE A 346 -0.09 -10.33 13.99
N TYR A 347 0.13 -10.83 12.78
CA TYR A 347 0.28 -12.26 12.56
C TYR A 347 1.76 -12.63 12.68
N VAL A 348 2.10 -13.38 13.73
CA VAL A 348 3.47 -13.80 14.02
C VAL A 348 3.75 -15.15 13.37
N GLY A 349 4.54 -15.12 12.30
CA GLY A 349 5.15 -16.30 11.69
C GLY A 349 6.61 -16.49 12.16
N SER A 350 7.49 -16.94 11.26
CA SER A 350 8.92 -16.63 11.41
C SER A 350 9.14 -15.13 11.20
N LYS A 351 10.28 -14.56 11.64
CA LYS A 351 10.58 -13.12 11.49
C LYS A 351 10.36 -12.58 10.07
N GLU A 352 10.64 -13.41 9.05
CA GLU A 352 10.47 -13.11 7.61
C GLU A 352 9.02 -13.25 7.10
N ASN A 353 8.14 -13.92 7.85
CA ASN A 353 6.75 -14.23 7.46
C ASN A 353 5.71 -13.48 8.32
N SER A 354 6.16 -12.59 9.20
CA SER A 354 5.26 -11.75 9.99
C SER A 354 4.59 -10.69 9.11
N LYS A 355 3.32 -10.43 9.37
CA LYS A 355 2.54 -9.37 8.70
C LYS A 355 1.74 -8.59 9.73
N ILE A 356 1.52 -7.31 9.44
CA ILE A 356 0.68 -6.41 10.23
C ILE A 356 -0.68 -6.30 9.53
N ILE A 357 -1.77 -6.37 10.29
CA ILE A 357 -3.13 -6.14 9.81
C ILE A 357 -3.71 -5.00 10.63
N VAL A 358 -4.16 -3.94 9.97
CA VAL A 358 -4.74 -2.76 10.64
C VAL A 358 -6.13 -2.48 10.10
N TYR A 359 -7.05 -2.21 11.04
CA TYR A 359 -8.41 -1.77 10.75
C TYR A 359 -8.59 -0.27 11.00
N SER A 360 -7.66 0.35 11.74
CA SER A 360 -7.53 1.79 11.91
C SER A 360 -6.09 2.21 11.61
N ILE A 361 -5.91 3.33 10.91
CA ILE A 361 -4.58 3.82 10.57
C ILE A 361 -3.75 4.16 11.82
N GLY A 362 -4.40 4.59 12.92
CA GLY A 362 -3.76 4.88 14.20
C GLY A 362 -3.30 3.63 14.97
N ALA A 363 -3.61 2.42 14.48
CA ALA A 363 -3.04 1.19 15.04
C ALA A 363 -1.69 0.84 14.41
N THR A 364 -1.27 1.52 13.34
CA THR A 364 -0.15 1.05 12.52
C THR A 364 1.18 1.08 13.25
N LEU A 365 1.51 2.20 13.91
CA LEU A 365 2.77 2.27 14.63
C LEU A 365 2.74 1.37 15.86
N HIS A 366 1.59 1.26 16.53
CA HIS A 366 1.39 0.32 17.64
C HIS A 366 1.73 -1.13 17.24
N GLU A 367 1.13 -1.63 16.15
CA GLU A 367 1.43 -2.98 15.65
C GLU A 367 2.88 -3.10 15.14
N TYR A 368 3.45 -2.02 14.61
CA TYR A 368 4.85 -1.99 14.23
C TYR A 368 5.79 -2.12 15.43
N VAL A 369 5.45 -1.56 16.58
CA VAL A 369 6.25 -1.73 17.82
C VAL A 369 6.22 -3.17 18.28
N HIS A 370 5.05 -3.82 18.24
CA HIS A 370 4.97 -5.26 18.51
C HIS A 370 5.89 -6.02 17.56
N TYR A 371 5.86 -5.71 16.26
CA TYR A 371 6.79 -6.29 15.28
C TYR A 371 8.28 -6.03 15.64
N ALA A 372 8.63 -4.78 15.93
CA ALA A 372 9.97 -4.32 16.24
C ALA A 372 10.56 -4.99 17.49
N THR A 373 9.69 -5.43 18.40
CA THR A 373 10.06 -6.09 19.65
C THR A 373 9.93 -7.62 19.60
N ILE A 374 9.51 -8.20 18.46
CA ILE A 374 9.40 -9.67 18.29
C ILE A 374 10.73 -10.36 18.61
N GLY A 375 10.64 -11.34 19.51
CA GLY A 375 11.77 -12.19 19.88
C GLY A 375 12.75 -11.54 20.87
N THR A 376 12.44 -10.33 21.36
CA THR A 376 13.20 -9.67 22.42
C THR A 376 12.77 -10.19 23.80
N ILE A 377 11.48 -10.47 23.99
CA ILE A 377 10.94 -11.00 25.24
C ILE A 377 11.30 -12.49 25.37
N PHE A 378 12.13 -12.87 26.35
CA PHE A 378 12.56 -14.26 26.57
C PHE A 378 11.41 -15.22 26.94
N SER A 379 11.60 -16.51 26.62
CA SER A 379 10.58 -17.57 26.68
C SER A 379 10.11 -17.98 28.09
N ASN A 380 10.76 -17.52 29.15
CA ASN A 380 10.52 -17.98 30.53
C ASN A 380 9.59 -17.06 31.33
N ILE A 381 9.01 -16.04 30.69
CA ILE A 381 8.17 -15.02 31.31
C ILE A 381 6.70 -15.48 31.34
N THR A 382 5.94 -15.08 32.36
CA THR A 382 4.49 -15.37 32.42
C THR A 382 3.76 -14.68 31.26
N ALA A 383 2.67 -15.29 30.78
CA ALA A 383 1.86 -14.70 29.70
C ALA A 383 1.35 -13.29 30.05
N GLU A 384 1.03 -13.06 31.33
CA GLU A 384 0.60 -11.77 31.85
C GLU A 384 1.71 -10.72 31.81
N THR A 385 2.93 -11.07 32.22
CA THR A 385 4.07 -10.15 32.18
C THR A 385 4.46 -9.80 30.74
N LYS A 386 4.43 -10.79 29.86
CA LYS A 386 4.63 -10.58 28.43
C LYS A 386 3.55 -9.66 27.83
N ALA A 387 2.28 -9.87 28.19
CA ALA A 387 1.18 -9.05 27.68
C ALA A 387 1.32 -7.59 28.10
N TYR A 388 1.57 -7.30 29.39
CA TYR A 388 1.67 -5.89 29.81
C TYR A 388 2.92 -5.21 29.26
N LEU A 389 4.06 -5.92 29.13
CA LEU A 389 5.28 -5.35 28.56
C LEU A 389 5.11 -5.04 27.07
N SER A 390 4.60 -6.01 26.30
CA SER A 390 4.39 -5.86 24.86
C SER A 390 3.40 -4.74 24.56
N GLU A 391 2.25 -4.74 25.23
CA GLU A 391 1.17 -3.78 24.96
C GLU A 391 1.47 -2.41 25.55
N GLY A 392 2.04 -2.37 26.75
CA GLY A 392 2.40 -1.11 27.39
C GLY A 392 3.50 -0.37 26.63
N ILE A 393 4.53 -1.06 26.09
CA ILE A 393 5.56 -0.39 25.29
C ILE A 393 5.02 0.05 23.93
N ALA A 394 4.13 -0.74 23.31
CA ALA A 394 3.49 -0.39 22.05
C ALA A 394 2.63 0.86 22.18
N VAL A 395 1.81 0.96 23.23
CA VAL A 395 1.02 2.17 23.51
C VAL A 395 1.92 3.33 23.91
N TYR A 396 2.96 3.13 24.73
CA TYR A 396 3.91 4.20 25.10
C TYR A 396 4.53 4.86 23.86
N ILE A 397 5.08 4.05 22.96
CA ILE A 397 5.74 4.53 21.74
C ILE A 397 4.72 5.15 20.77
N ALA A 398 3.54 4.55 20.60
CA ALA A 398 2.47 5.16 19.80
C ALA A 398 2.05 6.53 20.36
N SER A 399 1.96 6.68 21.68
CA SER A 399 1.66 7.94 22.34
C SER A 399 2.78 8.98 22.27
N LEU A 400 4.01 8.59 21.92
CA LEU A 400 5.12 9.51 21.66
C LEU A 400 5.18 9.98 20.21
N TYR A 401 4.97 9.07 19.27
CA TYR A 401 5.31 9.31 17.87
C TYR A 401 4.13 9.21 16.90
N ASP A 402 3.12 8.37 17.16
CA ASP A 402 2.05 8.11 16.19
C ASP A 402 1.06 9.27 16.15
N LYS A 403 1.20 10.11 15.12
CA LYS A 403 0.31 11.26 14.89
C LYS A 403 -1.16 10.84 14.87
N TYR A 404 -1.49 9.74 14.19
CA TYR A 404 -2.87 9.32 13.97
C TYR A 404 -3.50 8.74 15.23
N TRP A 405 -2.73 8.00 16.03
CA TRP A 405 -3.14 7.56 17.36
C TRP A 405 -3.47 8.74 18.27
N ILE A 406 -2.61 9.77 18.29
CA ILE A 406 -2.80 10.97 19.12
C ILE A 406 -4.03 11.76 18.66
N GLU A 407 -4.18 12.00 17.36
CA GLU A 407 -5.34 12.72 16.80
C GLU A 407 -6.66 11.99 17.08
N THR A 408 -6.69 10.67 16.91
CA THR A 408 -7.87 9.84 17.20
C THR A 408 -8.23 9.90 18.68
N SER A 409 -7.23 9.74 19.56
CA SER A 409 -7.42 9.78 21.01
C SER A 409 -7.90 11.16 21.49
N TYR A 410 -7.37 12.23 20.89
CA TYR A 410 -7.84 13.59 21.17
C TYR A 410 -9.29 13.80 20.74
N TYR A 411 -9.68 13.28 19.58
CA TYR A 411 -11.07 13.35 19.11
C TYR A 411 -12.03 12.58 20.03
N GLU A 412 -11.66 11.37 20.46
CA GLU A 412 -12.43 10.59 21.44
C GLU A 412 -12.57 11.34 22.77
N TYR A 413 -11.51 12.01 23.21
CA TYR A 413 -11.55 12.86 24.39
C TYR A 413 -12.54 14.03 24.23
N GLN A 414 -12.54 14.72 23.09
CA GLN A 414 -13.52 15.78 22.81
C GLN A 414 -14.96 15.26 22.84
N ILE A 415 -15.22 14.07 22.26
CA ILE A 415 -16.54 13.43 22.35
C ILE A 415 -16.91 13.14 23.81
N CYS A 416 -15.96 12.68 24.63
CA CYS A 416 -16.22 12.42 26.05
C CYS A 416 -16.57 13.70 26.81
N LEU A 417 -15.95 14.83 26.49
CA LEU A 417 -16.30 16.14 27.05
C LEU A 417 -17.73 16.55 26.67
N GLU A 418 -18.13 16.33 25.42
CA GLU A 418 -19.46 16.68 24.92
C GLU A 418 -20.56 15.76 25.46
N THR A 419 -20.32 14.46 25.50
CA THR A 419 -21.31 13.44 25.87
C THR A 419 -21.37 13.17 27.37
N ASN A 420 -20.31 13.50 28.11
CA ASN A 420 -20.15 13.34 29.55
C ASN A 420 -20.61 11.95 30.07
N PRO A 421 -19.98 10.86 29.59
CA PRO A 421 -20.43 9.52 29.92
C PRO A 421 -20.15 9.19 31.39
N ASP A 422 -21.16 8.64 32.08
CA ASP A 422 -21.13 8.41 33.54
C ASP A 422 -19.92 7.57 34.00
N ASN A 423 -19.45 6.63 33.17
CA ASN A 423 -18.32 5.75 33.49
C ASN A 423 -16.93 6.42 33.36
N LEU A 424 -16.80 7.53 32.63
CA LEU A 424 -15.53 8.26 32.48
C LEU A 424 -15.55 9.64 33.15
N LYS A 425 -16.69 10.06 33.70
CA LYS A 425 -16.87 11.41 34.28
C LYS A 425 -15.80 11.81 35.29
N THR A 426 -15.46 10.92 36.23
CA THR A 426 -14.40 11.18 37.23
C THR A 426 -13.05 11.38 36.56
N PHE A 427 -12.73 10.55 35.56
CA PHE A 427 -11.48 10.63 34.82
C PHE A 427 -11.36 11.95 34.06
N ILE A 428 -12.39 12.30 33.29
CA ILE A 428 -12.45 13.55 32.53
C ILE A 428 -12.35 14.76 33.46
N THR A 429 -13.05 14.74 34.60
CA THR A 429 -12.98 15.83 35.59
C THR A 429 -11.57 16.00 36.15
N ASN A 430 -10.90 14.90 36.52
CA ASN A 430 -9.54 14.94 37.03
C ASN A 430 -8.55 15.45 35.97
N PHE A 431 -8.73 15.02 34.72
CA PHE A 431 -7.82 15.38 33.64
C PHE A 431 -7.98 16.85 33.22
N GLU A 432 -9.20 17.34 33.01
CA GLU A 432 -9.48 18.75 32.76
C GLU A 432 -8.96 19.63 33.90
N GLY A 433 -9.20 19.24 35.17
CA GLY A 433 -8.67 19.95 36.32
C GLY A 433 -7.14 20.01 36.34
N TYR A 434 -6.46 18.94 35.95
CA TYR A 434 -4.99 18.92 35.83
C TYR A 434 -4.49 19.86 34.72
N LEU A 435 -5.11 19.84 33.54
CA LEU A 435 -4.75 20.71 32.42
C LEU A 435 -4.95 22.18 32.78
N GLU A 436 -6.11 22.53 33.36
CA GLU A 436 -6.43 23.90 33.78
C GLU A 436 -5.45 24.44 34.83
N ARG A 437 -5.18 23.66 35.90
CA ARG A 437 -4.29 24.09 36.99
C ARG A 437 -2.86 24.36 36.53
N ASN A 438 -2.40 23.63 35.52
CA ASN A 438 -1.03 23.74 35.02
C ASN A 438 -0.91 24.54 33.71
N SER A 439 -2.04 25.02 33.16
CA SER A 439 -2.09 25.72 31.87
C SER A 439 -1.43 24.90 30.75
N LEU A 440 -1.79 23.62 30.66
CA LEU A 440 -1.24 22.66 29.70
C LEU A 440 -2.24 22.37 28.57
N ASP A 441 -1.71 22.10 27.38
CA ASP A 441 -2.48 21.51 26.28
C ASP A 441 -2.60 19.98 26.45
N PHE A 442 -3.50 19.37 25.68
CA PHE A 442 -3.67 17.92 25.67
C PHE A 442 -2.34 17.20 25.36
N ASN A 443 -1.99 16.24 26.19
CA ASN A 443 -0.85 15.35 25.98
C ASN A 443 -1.29 13.90 26.25
N MET A 444 -0.99 13.00 25.31
CA MET A 444 -1.48 11.62 25.37
C MET A 444 -0.89 10.83 26.56
N LEU A 445 0.38 11.06 26.91
CA LEU A 445 0.99 10.38 28.06
C LEU A 445 0.41 10.89 29.40
N ASP A 446 0.09 12.18 29.49
CA ASP A 446 -0.59 12.71 30.66
C ASP A 446 -2.05 12.24 30.78
N TYR A 447 -2.73 12.06 29.64
CA TYR A 447 -4.06 11.44 29.58
C TYR A 447 -4.03 9.99 30.11
N ILE A 448 -3.03 9.21 29.68
CA ILE A 448 -2.77 7.84 30.14
C ILE A 448 -2.49 7.77 31.64
N ASP A 449 -1.62 8.63 32.17
CA ASP A 449 -1.32 8.65 33.61
C ASP A 449 -2.55 9.04 34.45
N CYS A 450 -3.35 10.01 33.98
CA CYS A 450 -4.58 10.40 34.66
C CYS A 450 -5.63 9.27 34.64
N TYR A 451 -5.67 8.48 33.57
CA TYR A 451 -6.52 7.30 33.48
C TYR A 451 -6.08 6.25 34.51
N ALA A 452 -4.77 5.96 34.58
CA ALA A 452 -4.22 5.05 35.58
C ALA A 452 -4.47 5.53 37.02
N PHE A 453 -4.38 6.84 37.27
CA PHE A 453 -4.75 7.45 38.55
C PHE A 453 -6.22 7.23 38.91
N THR A 454 -7.13 7.41 37.94
CA THR A 454 -8.58 7.35 38.20
C THR A 454 -9.08 5.94 38.46
N PHE A 455 -8.57 4.95 37.71
CA PHE A 455 -9.02 3.56 37.81
C PHE A 455 -8.15 2.67 38.71
N GLY A 456 -7.01 3.21 39.18
CA GLY A 456 -6.19 2.66 40.24
C GLY A 456 -5.22 1.55 39.81
N LYS A 457 -4.25 1.26 40.68
CA LYS A 457 -3.18 0.28 40.43
C LYS A 457 -3.61 -1.18 40.34
N GLU A 458 -4.84 -1.53 40.73
CA GLU A 458 -5.36 -2.91 40.70
C GLU A 458 -6.15 -3.21 39.41
N SER A 459 -6.34 -2.23 38.53
CA SER A 459 -6.91 -2.46 37.20
C SER A 459 -5.92 -3.16 36.24
N THR A 460 -4.81 -3.69 36.76
CA THR A 460 -3.63 -4.20 36.03
C THR A 460 -3.83 -5.55 35.34
N ASN A 461 -5.04 -6.07 35.31
CA ASN A 461 -5.37 -7.30 34.57
C ASN A 461 -5.97 -6.93 33.21
N PRO A 462 -5.34 -7.37 32.11
CA PRO A 462 -4.42 -6.53 31.34
C PRO A 462 -5.09 -5.24 30.85
N ASN A 463 -5.00 -4.15 31.61
CA ASN A 463 -5.33 -2.83 31.09
C ASN A 463 -4.05 -2.20 30.54
N TYR A 464 -3.97 -2.11 29.20
CA TYR A 464 -2.82 -1.60 28.47
C TYR A 464 -2.45 -0.17 28.90
N ILE A 465 -3.42 0.62 29.36
CA ILE A 465 -3.22 2.01 29.78
C ILE A 465 -2.42 2.12 31.08
N ALA A 466 -2.77 1.34 32.12
CA ALA A 466 -2.01 1.34 33.39
C ALA A 466 -0.59 0.80 33.19
N SER A 467 -0.45 -0.21 32.31
CA SER A 467 0.85 -0.79 31.92
C SER A 467 1.75 0.25 31.25
N THR A 468 1.18 1.07 30.37
CA THR A 468 1.87 2.17 29.70
C THR A 468 2.37 3.22 30.68
N SER A 469 1.52 3.64 31.61
CA SER A 469 1.89 4.61 32.65
C SER A 469 3.05 4.09 33.53
N PHE A 470 3.03 2.80 33.89
CA PHE A 470 4.13 2.19 34.63
C PHE A 470 5.43 2.12 33.81
N ILE A 471 5.35 1.76 32.53
CA ILE A 471 6.51 1.75 31.63
C ILE A 471 7.10 3.16 31.46
N ARG A 472 6.26 4.18 31.28
CA ARG A 472 6.69 5.58 31.29
C ARG A 472 7.47 5.90 32.56
N TYR A 473 6.96 5.50 33.72
CA TYR A 473 7.66 5.71 34.99
C TYR A 473 9.03 5.02 35.05
N LEU A 474 9.14 3.78 34.54
CA LEU A 474 10.42 3.08 34.47
C LEU A 474 11.41 3.84 33.58
N LEU A 475 10.98 4.26 32.39
CA LEU A 475 11.82 5.02 31.46
C LEU A 475 12.24 6.38 32.04
N ASP A 476 11.31 7.16 32.58
CA ASP A 476 11.56 8.50 33.11
C ASP A 476 12.49 8.50 34.34
N ASN A 477 12.45 7.45 35.18
CA ASN A 477 13.20 7.40 36.45
C ASN A 477 14.47 6.54 36.41
N TYR A 478 14.53 5.54 35.53
CA TYR A 478 15.63 4.59 35.46
C TYR A 478 16.36 4.57 34.11
N GLY A 479 15.74 5.12 33.04
CA GLY A 479 16.33 5.25 31.72
C GLY A 479 16.15 4.04 30.80
N ASP A 480 16.33 4.28 29.50
CA ASP A 480 16.06 3.33 28.42
C ASP A 480 16.90 2.04 28.50
N GLU A 481 18.19 2.16 28.88
CA GLU A 481 19.11 1.02 28.95
C GLU A 481 18.61 -0.05 29.94
N LEU A 482 18.27 0.37 31.16
CA LEU A 482 17.75 -0.55 32.19
C LEU A 482 16.37 -1.10 31.83
N PHE A 483 15.53 -0.30 31.15
CA PHE A 483 14.26 -0.78 30.64
C PHE A 483 14.42 -1.88 29.59
N TRP A 484 15.33 -1.71 28.63
CA TRP A 484 15.55 -2.72 27.58
C TRP A 484 16.21 -3.99 28.12
N ASP A 485 17.12 -3.87 29.10
CA ASP A 485 17.65 -5.03 29.83
C ASP A 485 16.51 -5.81 30.50
N TYR A 486 15.57 -5.08 31.12
CA TYR A 486 14.42 -5.68 31.78
C TYR A 486 13.43 -6.32 30.79
N PHE A 487 13.16 -5.63 29.68
CA PHE A 487 12.27 -6.11 28.61
C PHE A 487 12.81 -7.40 27.97
N GLY A 488 14.15 -7.51 27.87
CA GLY A 488 14.84 -8.73 27.49
C GLY A 488 14.70 -9.81 28.56
N ASP A 489 15.20 -9.59 29.77
CA ASP A 489 15.38 -10.58 30.84
C ASP A 489 14.70 -10.20 32.18
N VAL A 490 13.41 -10.53 32.28
CA VAL A 490 12.55 -10.17 33.43
C VAL A 490 12.93 -10.90 34.74
N ASP A 491 13.67 -12.03 34.68
CA ASP A 491 14.10 -12.80 35.86
C ASP A 491 15.09 -12.03 36.76
N THR A 492 15.36 -10.77 36.39
CA THR A 492 16.33 -9.90 37.01
C THR A 492 15.77 -8.54 37.43
N PHE A 493 14.45 -8.30 37.50
CA PHE A 493 13.89 -6.98 37.91
C PHE A 493 14.60 -6.40 39.16
N VAL A 494 14.81 -7.23 40.19
CA VAL A 494 15.56 -6.85 41.40
C VAL A 494 17.04 -6.59 41.12
N ASN A 495 17.67 -7.35 40.22
CA ASN A 495 19.07 -7.15 39.87
C ASN A 495 19.27 -5.89 39.00
N ILE A 496 18.31 -5.55 38.15
CA ILE A 496 18.33 -4.38 37.26
C ILE A 496 18.00 -3.11 38.06
N TYR A 497 16.88 -3.11 38.77
CA TYR A 497 16.37 -1.91 39.46
C TYR A 497 16.72 -1.83 40.95
N GLY A 498 17.37 -2.87 41.50
CA GLY A 498 17.75 -2.92 42.92
C GLY A 498 16.58 -3.03 43.91
N LYS A 499 15.35 -3.18 43.41
CA LYS A 499 14.11 -3.18 44.21
C LYS A 499 13.14 -4.26 43.71
N ASN A 500 12.25 -4.72 44.59
CA ASN A 500 11.18 -5.63 44.20
C ASN A 500 10.14 -4.89 43.34
N HIS A 501 9.55 -5.59 42.36
CA HIS A 501 8.53 -5.04 41.45
C HIS A 501 7.38 -4.33 42.19
N SER A 502 6.87 -4.93 43.27
CA SER A 502 5.79 -4.33 44.07
C SER A 502 6.17 -2.97 44.67
N THR A 503 7.42 -2.81 45.10
CA THR A 503 7.92 -1.55 45.66
C THR A 503 7.97 -0.46 44.58
N VAL A 504 8.46 -0.80 43.39
CA VAL A 504 8.52 0.16 42.27
C VAL A 504 7.13 0.52 41.76
N MET A 505 6.19 -0.43 41.74
CA MET A 505 4.77 -0.16 41.46
C MET A 505 4.13 0.79 42.47
N ASP A 506 4.41 0.63 43.77
CA ASP A 506 3.91 1.53 44.80
C ASP A 506 4.51 2.94 44.66
N GLU A 507 5.80 3.04 44.30
CA GLU A 507 6.48 4.32 44.02
C GLU A 507 5.88 5.02 42.80
N TRP A 508 5.65 4.28 41.70
CA TRP A 508 4.94 4.77 40.52
C TRP A 508 3.56 5.29 40.89
N TYR A 509 2.76 4.50 41.59
CA TYR A 509 1.39 4.88 41.90
C TYR A 509 1.33 6.10 42.85
N ALA A 510 2.26 6.21 43.79
CA ALA A 510 2.41 7.41 44.62
C ALA A 510 2.77 8.65 43.79
N SER A 511 3.59 8.49 42.73
CA SER A 511 3.96 9.59 41.83
C SER A 511 2.77 10.12 41.04
N ILE A 512 1.92 9.24 40.50
CA ILE A 512 0.72 9.68 39.75
C ILE A 512 -0.33 10.29 40.68
N ILE A 513 -0.50 9.75 41.90
CA ILE A 513 -1.36 10.37 42.92
C ILE A 513 -0.90 11.80 43.19
N THR A 514 0.40 12.00 43.43
CA THR A 514 0.97 13.33 43.71
C THR A 514 0.74 14.31 42.56
N LYS A 515 0.73 13.83 41.31
CA LYS A 515 0.56 14.63 40.10
C LYS A 515 -0.89 15.06 39.86
N TYR A 516 -1.86 14.16 40.06
CA TYR A 516 -3.27 14.39 39.66
C TYR A 516 -4.22 14.67 40.82
N GLN A 517 -3.88 14.30 42.04
CA GLN A 517 -4.70 14.62 43.21
C GLN A 517 -4.67 16.13 43.47
N ASP A 518 -5.86 16.72 43.57
CA ASP A 518 -6.02 18.13 43.97
C ASP A 518 -5.37 18.36 45.34
N ASN A 519 -4.41 19.29 45.42
CA ASN A 519 -3.86 19.80 46.67
C ASN A 519 -4.60 21.06 47.12
#